data_AF-A0A318BDE1-F1
#
_entry.id   AF-A0A318BDE1-F1
#
_cell.length_a   1.000
_cell.length_b   1.000
_cell.length_c   1.000
_cell.angle_alpha   90.00
_cell.angle_beta   90.00
_cell.angle_gamma   90.00
#
_symmetry.space_group_name_H-M   'P 1'
#
loop_
_entity.id
_entity.type
_entity.pdbx_description
1 polymer ?
#
loop_
_entity_poly.entity_id
_entity_poly.type
_entity_poly.pdbx_seq_one_letter_code
_entity_poly.pdbx_strand_id
1 'polypeptide(L)' 'MRRRPPPPRSPNLFPKTVEQFLADLDRRFPEPRPSPTDDPRQVTWDLAQRAVYLTMQDAYETSRRREDAPDVFD' A
#
# COMPACT_ATOMS: atom_id res chain seq x y z
N MET A 1 41.14 -24.10 -0.79
CA MET A 1 39.78 -23.83 -0.25
C MET A 1 39.06 -22.89 -1.22
N ARG A 2 38.09 -23.38 -2.01
CA ARG A 2 37.30 -22.52 -2.91
C ARG A 2 36.23 -21.80 -2.09
N ARG A 3 36.32 -20.47 -1.97
CA ARG A 3 35.28 -19.64 -1.34
C ARG A 3 34.07 -19.61 -2.26
N ARG A 4 32.90 -20.02 -1.77
CA ARG A 4 31.63 -19.84 -2.49
C ARG A 4 31.39 -18.34 -2.69
N PRO A 5 30.93 -17.90 -3.87
CA PRO A 5 30.48 -16.53 -4.06
C PRO A 5 29.31 -16.24 -3.11
N PRO A 6 29.20 -15.01 -2.60
CA PRO A 6 28.06 -14.61 -1.79
C PRO A 6 26.76 -14.78 -2.60
N PRO A 7 25.65 -15.16 -1.97
CA PRO A 7 24.37 -15.25 -2.65
C PRO A 7 23.99 -13.90 -3.26
N PRO A 8 23.30 -13.90 -4.43
CA PRO A 8 22.81 -12.66 -5.02
C PRO A 8 21.93 -11.94 -4.00
N ARG A 9 22.12 -10.61 -3.87
CA ARG A 9 21.28 -9.79 -3.00
C ARG A 9 19.83 -9.92 -3.47
N SER A 10 18.98 -10.54 -2.64
CA SER A 10 17.55 -10.60 -2.90
C SER A 10 17.02 -9.17 -3.06
N PRO A 11 16.15 -8.89 -4.04
CA PRO A 11 15.44 -7.61 -4.11
C PRO A 11 14.68 -7.42 -2.78
N ASN A 12 14.77 -6.23 -2.18
CA ASN A 12 14.20 -5.95 -0.86
C ASN A 12 12.75 -6.45 -0.82
N LEU A 13 12.48 -7.45 0.02
CA LEU A 13 11.18 -8.13 0.11
C LEU A 13 10.11 -7.28 0.83
N PHE A 14 10.51 -6.16 1.42
CA PHE A 14 9.66 -5.32 2.24
C PHE A 14 9.80 -3.84 1.83
N PRO A 15 8.67 -3.10 1.75
CA PRO A 15 8.70 -1.68 1.47
C PRO A 15 9.44 -0.93 2.58
N LYS A 16 10.27 0.05 2.19
CA LYS A 16 11.10 0.83 3.13
C LYS A 16 10.47 2.14 3.54
N THR A 17 9.48 2.60 2.79
CA THR A 17 8.77 3.85 3.04
C THR A 17 7.26 3.62 2.99
N VAL A 18 6.48 4.53 3.58
CA VAL A 18 5.02 4.42 3.61
C VAL A 18 4.45 4.52 2.18
N GLU A 19 5.04 5.34 1.32
CA GLU A 19 4.66 5.49 -0.09
C GLU A 19 4.90 4.18 -0.87
N GLN A 20 6.03 3.49 -0.63
CA GLN A 20 6.30 2.19 -1.24
C GLN A 20 5.30 1.13 -0.75
N PHE A 21 4.92 1.19 0.52
CA PHE A 21 3.93 0.29 1.09
C PHE A 21 2.54 0.54 0.49
N LEU A 22 2.12 1.81 0.40
CA LEU A 22 0.85 2.19 -0.24
C LEU A 22 0.83 1.78 -1.72
N ALA A 23 1.93 1.96 -2.46
CA ALA A 23 2.03 1.51 -3.85
C ALA A 23 1.90 -0.02 -3.98
N ASP A 24 2.46 -0.81 -3.04
CA ASP A 24 2.26 -2.26 -3.04
C ASP A 24 0.80 -2.63 -2.71
N LEU A 25 0.16 -1.92 -1.79
CA LEU A 25 -1.24 -2.12 -1.46
C LEU A 25 -2.17 -1.79 -2.64
N ASP A 26 -1.94 -0.68 -3.35
CA ASP A 26 -2.73 -0.30 -4.53
C ASP A 26 -2.65 -1.38 -5.62
N ARG A 27 -1.44 -1.92 -5.83
CA ARG A 27 -1.20 -3.02 -6.77
C ARG A 27 -1.88 -4.33 -6.34
N ARG A 28 -1.90 -4.63 -5.04
CA ARG A 28 -2.51 -5.85 -4.48
C ARG A 28 -4.03 -5.77 -4.41
N PHE A 29 -4.57 -4.59 -4.15
CA PHE A 29 -5.99 -4.32 -3.96
C PHE A 29 -6.44 -3.24 -4.96
N PRO A 30 -6.46 -3.56 -6.26
CA PRO A 30 -6.92 -2.61 -7.27
C PRO A 30 -8.40 -2.27 -7.06
N GLU A 31 -8.86 -1.21 -7.73
CA GLU A 31 -10.28 -0.86 -7.73
C GLU A 31 -11.13 -2.02 -8.28
N PRO A 32 -12.08 -2.57 -7.49
CA PRO A 32 -12.93 -3.66 -7.94
C PRO A 32 -13.81 -3.24 -9.10
N ARG A 33 -13.97 -4.12 -10.10
CA ARG A 33 -14.86 -3.90 -11.26
C ARG A 33 -15.91 -5.00 -11.31
N PRO A 34 -16.93 -4.94 -10.43
CA PRO A 34 -17.92 -6.01 -10.34
C PRO A 34 -18.78 -6.11 -11.60
N SER A 35 -19.04 -7.34 -12.01
CA SER A 35 -19.98 -7.75 -13.05
C SER A 35 -21.29 -8.25 -12.41
N PRO A 36 -22.45 -8.17 -13.09
CA PRO A 36 -23.70 -8.73 -12.60
C PRO A 36 -23.67 -10.24 -12.30
N THR A 37 -22.67 -10.95 -12.83
CA THR A 37 -22.48 -12.41 -12.66
C THR A 37 -21.56 -12.78 -11.50
N ASP A 38 -20.94 -11.80 -10.84
CA ASP A 38 -19.96 -12.07 -9.79
C ASP A 38 -20.63 -12.53 -8.49
N ASP A 39 -19.90 -13.32 -7.70
CA ASP A 39 -20.33 -13.69 -6.35
C ASP A 39 -20.36 -12.43 -5.46
N PRO A 40 -21.52 -12.06 -4.89
CA PRO A 40 -21.63 -10.90 -4.02
C PRO A 40 -20.66 -10.92 -2.83
N ARG A 41 -20.29 -12.11 -2.33
CA ARG A 41 -19.33 -12.24 -1.22
C ARG A 41 -17.91 -11.86 -1.64
N GLN A 42 -17.50 -12.27 -2.84
CA GLN A 42 -16.19 -11.90 -3.39
C GLN A 42 -16.12 -10.40 -3.67
N VAL A 43 -17.17 -9.83 -4.28
CA VAL A 43 -17.26 -8.37 -4.52
C VAL A 43 -17.16 -7.59 -3.21
N THR A 44 -17.87 -8.03 -2.17
CA THR A 44 -17.81 -7.40 -0.84
C THR A 44 -16.41 -7.49 -0.23
N TRP A 45 -15.75 -8.64 -0.37
CA TRP A 45 -14.39 -8.84 0.10
C TRP A 45 -13.39 -7.91 -0.61
N ASP A 46 -13.46 -7.82 -1.93
CA ASP A 46 -12.57 -6.97 -2.73
C ASP A 46 -12.77 -5.48 -2.40
N LEU A 47 -14.02 -5.05 -2.23
CA LEU A 47 -14.35 -3.70 -1.78
C LEU A 47 -13.80 -3.40 -0.38
N ALA A 48 -13.91 -4.36 0.55
CA ALA A 48 -13.38 -4.19 1.90
C ALA A 48 -11.84 -4.05 1.89
N GLN A 49 -11.14 -4.86 1.08
CA GLN A 49 -9.69 -4.74 0.91
C GLN A 49 -9.30 -3.39 0.31
N ARG A 50 -10.03 -2.91 -0.70
CA ARG A 50 -9.81 -1.59 -1.29
C ARG A 50 -10.04 -0.46 -0.27
N ALA A 51 -11.07 -0.57 0.56
CA ALA A 51 -11.39 0.43 1.58
C ALA A 51 -10.25 0.57 2.62
N VAL A 52 -9.60 -0.53 2.99
CA VAL A 52 -8.42 -0.51 3.89
C VAL A 52 -7.28 0.29 3.25
N TYR A 53 -6.95 0.03 1.98
CA TYR A 53 -5.94 0.79 1.25
C TYR A 53 -6.26 2.30 1.24
N LEU A 54 -7.48 2.67 0.85
CA LEU A 54 -7.88 4.07 0.75
C LEU A 54 -7.81 4.79 2.11
N THR A 55 -8.17 4.10 3.19
CA THR A 55 -8.08 4.65 4.55
C THR A 55 -6.62 4.92 4.95
N MET A 56 -5.71 3.99 4.63
CA MET A 56 -4.28 4.17 4.90
C MET A 56 -3.68 5.31 4.07
N GLN A 57 -4.08 5.43 2.81
CA GLN A 57 -3.66 6.51 1.94
C GLN A 57 -4.09 7.87 2.49
N ASP A 58 -5.37 8.02 2.86
CA ASP A 58 -5.91 9.27 3.43
C ASP A 58 -5.22 9.66 4.74
N ALA A 59 -4.97 8.69 5.63
CA ALA A 59 -4.26 8.92 6.88
C ALA A 59 -2.82 9.42 6.64
N TYR A 60 -2.12 8.82 5.67
CA TYR A 60 -0.78 9.23 5.31
C TYR A 60 -0.75 10.64 4.67
N GLU A 61 -1.67 10.92 3.74
CA GLU A 61 -1.78 12.25 3.15
C GLU A 61 -2.12 13.32 4.19
N THR A 62 -3.02 13.01 5.12
CA THR A 62 -3.36 13.89 6.24
C THR A 62 -2.16 14.15 7.15
N SER A 63 -1.37 13.12 7.47
CA SER A 63 -0.14 13.27 8.26
C SER A 63 0.85 14.20 7.55
N ARG A 64 1.07 13.96 6.26
CA ARG A 64 1.94 14.79 5.42
C ARG A 64 1.52 16.25 5.38
N ARG A 65 0.22 16.52 5.17
CA ARG A 65 -0.30 17.90 5.15
C ARG A 65 -0.09 18.62 6.48
N ARG A 66 -0.10 17.90 7.61
CA ARG A 66 0.18 18.46 8.94
C ARG A 66 1.67 18.77 9.12
N GLU A 67 2.56 17.93 8.61
CA GLU A 67 4.01 18.19 8.62
C GLU A 67 4.37 19.38 7.71
N ASP A 68 3.68 19.51 6.58
CA ASP A 68 3.87 20.61 5.63
C ASP A 68 3.20 21.93 6.07
N ALA A 69 2.31 21.88 7.07
CA ALA A 69 1.69 23.09 7.60
C ALA A 69 2.73 23.87 8.41
N PRO A 70 3.01 25.15 8.08
CA PRO A 70 3.87 25.97 8.93
C PRO A 70 3.25 26.03 10.33
N ASP A 71 4.07 25.94 11.37
CA ASP A 71 3.66 26.18 12.76
C ASP A 71 3.02 27.56 12.84
N VAL A 72 1.69 27.62 12.76
CA VAL A 72 0.92 28.82 13.08
C VAL A 72 0.71 28.79 14.59
N PHE A 73 1.78 29.03 15.32
CA PHE A 73 1.71 29.46 16.72
C PHE A 73 2.10 30.94 16.75
N ASP A 74 1.07 31.78 16.89
CA ASP A 74 1.15 33.21 17.24
C ASP A 74 1.01 33.34 18.77
#